data_AF-A0A0L0C583-F1
#
_entry.id   AF-A0A0L0C583-F1
#
_cell.length_a   1.000
_cell.length_b   1.000
_cell.length_c   1.000
_cell.angle_alpha   90.00
_cell.angle_beta   90.00
_cell.angle_gamma   90.00
#
_symmetry.space_group_name_H-M   'P 1'
#
loop_
_entity.id
_entity.type
_entity.pdbx_description
1 polymer ?
#
loop_
_entity_poly.entity_id
_entity_poly.type
_entity_poly.pdbx_seq_one_letter_code
_entity_poly.pdbx_strand_id
1 'polypeptide(L)'
;MSIRGRSRSRGGSGSAKRCMRPGPITKNGYLNFLREYRKACCGMSPQETIIRGAQQWNKLSEKEKEKYNRMSKPRRRRRRRRLSSAKRCMRPGPVTNNGYLNFLRDYRKQCCGMSPRETIRRGAQQWLKLSEEEKEKYNRLARRRSRSESRGRKRVC
;
A
#
# COMPACT_ATOMS: atom_id res chain seq x y z
N MET A 1 4.37 29.96 51.45
CA MET A 1 4.73 29.13 50.27
C MET A 1 3.82 29.52 49.11
N SER A 2 4.32 30.28 48.13
CA SER A 2 3.53 30.75 46.98
C SER A 2 4.15 30.24 45.68
N ILE A 3 3.47 29.34 44.99
CA ILE A 3 3.91 28.78 43.71
C ILE A 3 3.42 29.68 42.58
N ARG A 4 4.36 30.40 41.95
CA ARG A 4 4.12 31.18 40.73
C ARG A 4 3.86 30.23 39.54
N GLY A 5 2.65 30.25 39.01
CA GLY A 5 2.28 29.56 37.77
C GLY A 5 3.01 30.14 36.56
N ARG A 6 3.86 29.32 35.92
CA ARG A 6 4.49 29.63 34.64
C ARG A 6 3.51 29.34 33.50
N SER A 7 2.85 30.37 32.99
CA SER A 7 2.13 30.32 31.72
C SER A 7 3.13 30.14 30.57
N ARG A 8 3.20 28.93 30.01
CA ARG A 8 3.96 28.65 28.78
C ARG A 8 3.15 29.11 27.57
N SER A 9 3.42 30.31 27.11
CA SER A 9 3.00 30.80 25.80
C SER A 9 3.61 29.91 24.72
N ARG A 10 2.82 29.01 24.15
CA ARG A 10 3.20 28.25 22.95
C ARG A 10 3.20 29.21 21.76
N GLY A 11 4.39 29.70 21.41
CA GLY A 11 4.64 30.38 20.14
C GLY A 11 4.31 29.44 18.98
N GLY A 12 3.14 29.65 18.37
CA GLY A 12 2.74 28.99 17.14
C GLY A 12 3.50 29.60 15.99
N SER A 13 4.62 28.98 15.62
CA SER A 13 5.33 29.21 14.36
C SER A 13 4.35 29.22 13.20
N GLY A 14 4.25 30.36 12.50
CA GLY A 14 3.38 30.57 11.36
C GLY A 14 3.70 29.59 10.24
N SER A 15 3.03 28.44 10.25
CA SER A 15 2.98 27.57 9.09
C SER A 15 2.24 28.33 7.99
N ALA A 16 2.97 28.78 6.97
CA ALA A 16 2.39 29.31 5.75
C ALA A 16 1.24 28.37 5.35
N LYS A 17 -0.01 28.89 5.36
CA LYS A 17 -1.23 28.10 5.24
C LYS A 17 -1.25 27.40 3.88
N ARG A 18 -0.68 26.18 3.81
CA ARG A 18 -0.64 25.39 2.58
C ARG A 18 -2.07 25.14 2.14
N CYS A 19 -2.38 25.43 0.88
CA CYS A 19 -3.69 25.13 0.30
C CYS A 19 -4.02 23.64 0.52
N MET A 20 -5.26 23.35 0.90
CA MET A 20 -5.71 21.96 1.08
C MET A 20 -5.57 21.22 -0.25
N ARG A 21 -4.90 20.06 -0.24
CA ARG A 21 -4.79 19.23 -1.44
C ARG A 21 -6.20 18.76 -1.87
N PRO A 22 -6.62 19.01 -3.12
CA PRO A 22 -7.91 18.55 -3.60
C PRO A 22 -7.96 17.01 -3.62
N GLY A 23 -9.05 16.45 -3.10
CA GLY A 23 -9.28 15.00 -3.10
C GLY A 23 -9.46 14.42 -4.51
N PRO A 24 -9.60 13.08 -4.63
CA PRO A 24 -9.91 12.44 -5.91
C PRO A 24 -11.29 12.88 -6.43
N ILE A 25 -11.47 12.84 -7.76
CA ILE A 25 -12.80 13.02 -8.37
C ILE A 25 -13.71 11.87 -7.91
N THR A 26 -14.91 12.20 -7.47
CA THR A 26 -15.90 11.26 -6.95
C THR A 26 -17.12 11.17 -7.88
N LYS A 27 -18.05 10.27 -7.55
CA LYS A 27 -19.34 10.19 -8.23
C LYS A 27 -20.32 11.28 -7.82
N ASN A 28 -20.09 11.92 -6.67
CA ASN A 28 -20.98 12.94 -6.14
C ASN A 28 -20.59 14.32 -6.69
N GLY A 29 -21.50 14.97 -7.43
CA GLY A 29 -21.28 16.28 -8.02
C GLY A 29 -20.90 17.35 -6.99
N TYR A 30 -21.54 17.35 -5.81
CA TYR A 30 -21.22 18.29 -4.74
C TYR A 30 -19.76 18.16 -4.26
N LEU A 31 -19.27 16.93 -4.07
CA LEU A 31 -17.88 16.72 -3.67
C LEU A 31 -16.89 17.14 -4.78
N ASN A 32 -17.27 17.01 -6.05
CA ASN A 32 -16.47 17.50 -7.17
C ASN A 32 -16.46 19.03 -7.23
N PHE A 33 -17.56 19.69 -6.87
CA PHE A 33 -17.60 21.14 -6.69
C PHE A 33 -16.70 21.59 -5.54
N LEU A 34 -16.83 20.97 -4.36
CA LEU A 34 -15.98 21.29 -3.20
C LEU A 34 -14.48 21.11 -3.51
N ARG A 35 -14.14 20.19 -4.41
CA ARG A 35 -12.77 19.98 -4.86
C ARG A 35 -12.22 21.19 -5.62
N GLU A 36 -13.01 21.80 -6.52
CA GLU A 36 -12.61 23.04 -7.22
C GLU A 36 -12.68 24.25 -6.28
N TYR A 37 -13.72 24.33 -5.44
CA TYR A 37 -13.90 25.38 -4.45
C TYR A 37 -12.69 25.51 -3.49
N ARG A 38 -12.17 24.37 -3.01
CA ARG A 38 -10.95 24.33 -2.18
C ARG A 38 -9.69 24.85 -2.87
N LYS A 39 -9.61 24.77 -4.21
CA LYS A 39 -8.46 25.32 -4.95
C LYS A 39 -8.53 26.83 -5.05
N ALA A 40 -9.73 27.38 -5.22
CA ALA A 40 -9.95 28.82 -5.30
C ALA A 40 -9.78 29.51 -3.93
N CYS A 41 -10.02 28.78 -2.85
CA CYS A 41 -10.03 29.36 -1.50
C CYS A 41 -8.92 28.77 -0.60
N CYS A 42 -7.70 29.26 -0.77
CA CYS A 42 -6.60 28.95 0.17
C CYS A 42 -6.73 29.76 1.47
N GLY A 43 -6.26 29.19 2.59
CA GLY A 43 -6.16 29.90 3.87
C GLY A 43 -7.38 29.84 4.79
N MET A 44 -8.50 29.28 4.34
CA MET A 44 -9.65 28.94 5.17
C MET A 44 -9.46 27.61 5.91
N SER A 45 -10.10 27.45 7.06
CA SER A 45 -10.15 26.15 7.72
C SER A 45 -10.98 25.14 6.89
N PRO A 46 -10.76 23.83 7.08
CA PRO A 46 -11.56 22.81 6.41
C PRO A 46 -13.07 22.96 6.67
N GLN A 47 -13.45 23.32 7.91
CA GLN A 47 -14.85 23.48 8.31
C GLN A 47 -15.50 24.68 7.61
N GLU A 48 -14.86 25.85 7.63
CA GLU A 48 -15.35 27.05 6.93
C GLU A 48 -15.50 26.80 5.43
N THR A 49 -14.53 26.09 4.83
CA THR A 49 -14.58 25.76 3.40
C THR A 49 -15.77 24.87 3.06
N ILE A 50 -16.14 23.93 3.94
CA ILE A 50 -17.32 23.08 3.77
C ILE A 50 -18.60 23.90 3.92
N ILE A 51 -18.70 24.74 4.96
CA ILE A 51 -19.89 25.55 5.23
C ILE A 51 -20.16 26.51 4.07
N ARG A 52 -19.15 27.32 3.69
CA ARG A 52 -19.30 28.28 2.58
C ARG A 52 -19.47 27.59 1.24
N GLY A 53 -18.80 26.46 1.04
CA GLY A 53 -18.97 25.62 -0.15
C GLY A 53 -20.40 25.09 -0.27
N ALA A 54 -21.01 24.62 0.82
CA ALA A 54 -22.41 24.18 0.82
C ALA A 54 -23.37 25.31 0.46
N GLN A 55 -23.16 26.50 1.05
CA GLN A 55 -23.96 27.69 0.73
C GLN A 55 -23.85 28.07 -0.75
N GLN A 56 -22.64 28.06 -1.32
CA GLN A 56 -22.46 28.36 -2.74
C GLN A 56 -23.07 27.28 -3.63
N TRP A 57 -22.94 26.00 -3.28
CA TRP A 57 -23.56 24.91 -4.02
C TRP A 57 -25.08 25.04 -4.09
N ASN A 58 -25.72 25.46 -2.99
CA ASN A 58 -27.17 25.67 -2.96
C ASN A 58 -27.62 26.87 -3.82
N LYS A 59 -26.73 27.83 -4.06
CA LYS A 59 -26.97 28.98 -4.95
C LYS A 59 -26.77 28.66 -6.43
N LEU A 60 -26.11 27.55 -6.77
CA LEU A 60 -25.93 27.15 -8.17
C LEU A 60 -27.25 26.67 -8.77
N SER A 61 -27.46 27.02 -10.04
CA SER A 61 -28.54 26.46 -10.85
C SER A 61 -28.32 24.97 -11.14
N GLU A 62 -29.39 24.25 -11.48
CA GLU A 62 -29.29 22.83 -11.83
C GLU A 62 -28.37 22.58 -13.04
N LYS A 63 -28.36 23.50 -14.02
CA LYS A 63 -27.46 23.44 -15.18
C LYS A 63 -25.98 23.52 -14.76
N GLU A 64 -25.66 24.35 -13.77
CA GLU A 64 -24.30 24.45 -13.23
C GLU A 64 -23.93 23.21 -12.40
N LYS A 65 -24.87 22.68 -11.61
CA LYS A 65 -24.66 21.41 -10.88
C LYS A 65 -24.42 20.24 -11.84
N GLU A 66 -25.10 20.23 -12.99
CA GLU A 66 -24.95 19.19 -14.01
C GLU A 66 -23.50 19.09 -14.52
N LYS A 67 -22.78 20.20 -14.66
CA LYS A 67 -21.34 20.22 -14.99
C LYS A 67 -20.54 19.33 -14.03
N TYR A 68 -20.80 19.44 -12.72
CA TYR A 68 -20.10 18.66 -11.70
C TYR A 68 -20.56 17.20 -11.63
N ASN A 69 -21.82 16.93 -11.98
CA ASN A 69 -22.34 15.58 -12.12
C ASN A 69 -21.71 14.87 -13.34
N ARG A 70 -21.56 15.54 -14.49
CA ARG A 70 -20.90 14.98 -15.68
C ARG A 70 -19.41 14.70 -15.48
N MET A 71 -18.75 15.39 -14.56
CA MET A 71 -17.36 15.08 -14.17
C MET A 71 -17.21 13.73 -13.45
N SER A 72 -18.31 13.11 -13.01
CA SER A 72 -18.31 11.73 -12.52
C SER A 72 -18.04 10.75 -13.65
N LYS A 73 -16.78 10.67 -14.10
CA LYS A 73 -16.38 9.62 -15.03
C LYS A 73 -16.70 8.28 -14.35
N PRO A 74 -17.32 7.32 -15.05
CA PRO A 74 -17.36 5.96 -14.55
C PRO A 74 -15.90 5.60 -14.33
N ARG A 75 -15.48 5.43 -13.07
CA ARG A 75 -14.22 4.76 -12.78
C ARG A 75 -14.31 3.51 -13.63
N ARG A 76 -13.50 3.41 -14.69
CA ARG A 76 -13.26 2.15 -15.40
C ARG A 76 -13.08 1.20 -14.24
N ARG A 77 -14.08 0.33 -13.99
CA ARG A 77 -13.96 -0.71 -12.99
C ARG A 77 -12.65 -1.31 -13.45
N ARG A 78 -11.56 -1.08 -12.71
CA ARG A 78 -10.40 -1.94 -12.83
C ARG A 78 -11.09 -3.25 -12.56
N ARG A 79 -11.41 -3.99 -13.63
CA ARG A 79 -11.71 -5.41 -13.56
C ARG A 79 -10.51 -5.83 -12.75
N ARG A 80 -10.69 -5.96 -11.43
CA ARG A 80 -9.92 -6.87 -10.64
C ARG A 80 -10.15 -8.09 -11.47
N ARG A 81 -9.21 -8.37 -12.37
CA ARG A 81 -9.16 -9.64 -13.07
C ARG A 81 -9.21 -10.54 -11.87
N ARG A 82 -10.39 -11.08 -11.57
CA ARG A 82 -10.52 -12.32 -10.85
C ARG A 82 -9.81 -13.24 -11.82
N LEU A 83 -8.47 -13.22 -11.75
CA LEU A 83 -7.60 -14.16 -12.39
C LEU A 83 -8.25 -15.44 -11.96
N SER A 84 -8.88 -16.07 -12.95
CA SER A 84 -9.64 -17.28 -12.80
C SER A 84 -8.91 -18.15 -11.79
N SER A 85 -9.69 -18.82 -10.96
CA SER A 85 -9.22 -19.90 -10.11
C SER A 85 -8.74 -21.09 -10.97
N ALA A 86 -7.95 -20.84 -12.02
CA ALA A 86 -7.00 -21.80 -12.51
C ALA A 86 -6.17 -22.17 -11.29
N LYS A 87 -6.22 -23.45 -10.90
CA LYS A 87 -5.55 -24.07 -9.75
C LYS A 87 -4.12 -23.55 -9.64
N ARG A 88 -3.93 -22.41 -8.98
CA ARG A 88 -2.66 -21.69 -8.98
C ARG A 88 -1.76 -22.49 -8.05
N CYS A 89 -0.83 -23.23 -8.63
CA CYS A 89 0.34 -23.72 -7.92
C CYS A 89 0.86 -22.56 -7.06
N MET A 90 1.19 -22.85 -5.80
CA MET A 90 1.66 -21.82 -4.88
C MET A 90 2.84 -21.10 -5.52
N ARG A 91 2.76 -19.77 -5.65
CA ARG A 91 3.88 -19.01 -6.23
C ARG A 91 5.11 -19.30 -5.38
N PRO A 92 6.20 -19.84 -5.96
CA PRO A 92 7.43 -20.04 -5.22
C PRO A 92 7.92 -18.70 -4.68
N GLY A 93 8.32 -18.67 -3.41
CA GLY A 93 8.90 -17.48 -2.81
C GLY A 93 10.23 -17.09 -3.48
N PRO A 94 10.82 -15.94 -3.10
CA PRO A 94 12.18 -15.60 -3.52
C PRO A 94 13.19 -16.65 -3.04
N VAL A 95 14.44 -16.58 -3.52
CA VAL A 95 15.51 -17.56 -3.20
C VAL A 95 15.76 -17.64 -1.70
N THR A 96 16.68 -16.93 -1.04
CA THR A 96 16.94 -16.94 0.43
C THR A 96 18.26 -17.65 0.73
N ASN A 97 18.82 -17.28 1.87
CA ASN A 97 20.08 -17.77 2.42
C ASN A 97 19.89 -19.03 3.29
N ASN A 98 18.74 -19.71 3.21
CA ASN A 98 18.46 -20.92 3.96
C ASN A 98 18.20 -22.08 2.98
N GLY A 99 18.97 -23.16 3.09
CA GLY A 99 18.86 -24.34 2.23
C GLY A 99 17.48 -24.99 2.27
N TYR A 100 16.91 -25.14 3.48
CA TYR A 100 15.57 -25.71 3.66
C TYR A 100 14.48 -24.87 2.98
N LEU A 101 14.52 -23.54 3.11
CA LEU A 101 13.54 -22.67 2.45
C LEU A 101 13.67 -22.71 0.92
N ASN A 102 14.89 -22.85 0.41
CA ASN A 102 15.14 -23.05 -1.02
C ASN A 102 14.59 -24.39 -1.51
N PHE A 103 14.71 -25.46 -0.72
CA PHE A 103 14.06 -26.74 -1.02
C PHE A 103 12.54 -26.61 -1.01
N LEU A 104 11.95 -26.02 0.04
CA LEU A 104 10.50 -25.81 0.10
C LEU A 104 9.98 -24.99 -1.09
N ARG A 105 10.80 -24.07 -1.62
CA ARG A 105 10.47 -23.32 -2.82
C ARG A 105 10.29 -24.22 -4.04
N ASP A 106 11.17 -25.19 -4.24
CA ASP A 106 11.08 -26.12 -5.37
C ASP A 106 10.04 -27.21 -5.11
N TYR A 107 9.90 -27.68 -3.86
CA TYR A 107 8.85 -28.61 -3.44
C TYR A 107 7.44 -28.07 -3.68
N ARG A 108 7.20 -26.77 -3.40
CA ARG A 108 5.92 -26.09 -3.68
C ARG A 108 5.54 -26.08 -5.16
N LYS A 109 6.50 -26.13 -6.08
CA LYS A 109 6.22 -26.17 -7.53
C LYS A 109 5.67 -27.52 -7.96
N GLN A 110 6.10 -28.60 -7.29
CA GLN A 110 5.65 -29.96 -7.56
C GLN A 110 4.27 -30.25 -6.91
N CYS A 111 3.94 -29.52 -5.85
CA CYS A 111 2.79 -29.74 -5.00
C CYS A 111 1.60 -28.80 -5.31
N CYS A 112 1.12 -28.80 -6.56
CA CYS A 112 -0.02 -27.98 -6.95
C CYS A 112 -1.34 -28.52 -6.37
N GLY A 113 -2.18 -27.66 -5.82
CA GLY A 113 -3.51 -28.03 -5.30
C GLY A 113 -3.54 -28.46 -3.82
N MET A 114 -2.39 -28.58 -3.16
CA MET A 114 -2.34 -28.77 -1.71
C MET A 114 -2.46 -27.45 -0.96
N SER A 115 -2.97 -27.51 0.28
CA SER A 115 -2.98 -26.34 1.15
C SER A 115 -1.54 -25.93 1.53
N PRO A 116 -1.29 -24.65 1.81
CA PRO A 116 0.01 -24.18 2.28
C PRO A 116 0.53 -24.97 3.50
N ARG A 117 -0.35 -25.24 4.45
CA ARG A 117 -0.02 -25.95 5.69
C ARG A 117 0.41 -27.38 5.42
N GLU A 118 -0.32 -28.08 4.55
CA GLU A 118 0.00 -29.46 4.18
C GLU A 118 1.31 -29.55 3.39
N THR A 119 1.51 -28.60 2.47
CA THR A 119 2.75 -28.52 1.68
C THR A 119 3.97 -28.32 2.57
N ILE A 120 3.87 -27.48 3.61
CA ILE A 120 4.96 -27.28 4.57
C ILE A 120 5.18 -28.54 5.42
N ARG A 121 4.11 -29.19 5.90
CA ARG A 121 4.21 -30.40 6.71
C ARG A 121 4.91 -31.53 5.96
N ARG A 122 4.45 -31.85 4.74
CA ARG A 122 5.07 -32.90 3.90
C ARG A 122 6.46 -32.50 3.43
N GLY A 123 6.67 -31.21 3.10
CA GLY A 123 7.98 -30.70 2.73
C GLY A 123 9.00 -30.87 3.86
N ALA A 124 8.64 -30.58 5.11
CA ALA A 124 9.51 -30.81 6.26
C ALA A 124 9.91 -32.29 6.40
N GLN A 125 8.94 -33.20 6.26
CA GLN A 125 9.20 -34.64 6.30
C GLN A 125 10.13 -35.08 5.17
N GLN A 126 9.93 -34.58 3.95
CA GLN A 126 10.79 -34.92 2.82
C GLN A 126 12.19 -34.35 2.97
N TRP A 127 12.34 -33.14 3.50
CA TRP A 127 13.64 -32.55 3.78
C TRP A 127 14.48 -33.40 4.75
N LEU A 128 13.84 -33.97 5.78
CA LEU A 128 14.51 -34.86 6.73
C LEU A 128 14.97 -36.18 6.09
N LYS A 129 14.30 -36.62 5.02
CA LYS A 129 14.63 -37.84 4.28
C LYS A 129 15.73 -37.63 3.23
N LEU A 130 16.03 -36.40 2.86
CA LEU A 130 17.11 -36.10 1.91
C LEU A 130 18.46 -36.47 2.52
N SER A 131 19.34 -37.01 1.69
CA SER A 131 20.76 -37.17 2.00
C SER A 131 21.45 -35.81 2.15
N GLU A 132 22.61 -35.79 2.82
CA GLU A 132 23.40 -34.56 2.95
C GLU A 132 23.89 -34.03 1.60
N GLU A 133 24.15 -34.90 0.63
CA GLU A 133 24.53 -34.51 -0.74
C GLU A 133 23.40 -33.74 -1.44
N GLU A 134 22.16 -34.20 -1.30
CA GLU A 134 20.98 -33.54 -1.86
C GLU A 134 20.70 -32.20 -1.16
N LYS A 135 20.90 -32.13 0.17
CA LYS A 135 20.80 -30.88 0.93
C LYS A 135 21.88 -29.88 0.52
N GLU A 136 23.09 -30.36 0.19
CA GLU A 136 24.22 -29.50 -0.18
C GLU A 136 23.94 -28.67 -1.45
N LYS A 137 23.15 -29.21 -2.39
CA LYS A 137 22.66 -28.43 -3.55
C LYS A 137 21.93 -27.16 -3.13
N TYR A 138 21.04 -27.26 -2.14
CA TYR A 138 20.26 -26.14 -1.63
C TYR A 138 21.08 -25.23 -0.71
N ASN A 139 22.01 -25.80 0.07
CA ASN A 139 22.96 -25.05 0.89
C ASN A 139 23.90 -24.21 0.04
N ARG A 140 24.38 -24.72 -1.09
CA ARG A 140 25.20 -23.98 -2.05
C ARG A 140 24.44 -22.77 -2.62
N LEU A 141 23.15 -22.96 -2.95
CA LEU A 141 22.30 -21.87 -3.42
C LEU A 141 22.14 -20.77 -2.35
N ALA A 142 21.94 -21.18 -1.10
CA ALA A 142 21.87 -20.28 0.05
C ALA A 142 23.19 -19.49 0.22
N ARG A 143 24.35 -20.17 0.20
CA ARG A 143 25.68 -19.55 0.33
C ARG A 143 25.97 -18.55 -0.79
N ARG A 144 25.59 -18.86 -2.03
CA ARG A 144 25.78 -17.95 -3.19
C ARG A 144 25.08 -16.61 -2.96
N ARG A 145 23.87 -16.61 -2.41
CA ARG A 145 23.11 -15.39 -2.13
C ARG A 145 23.75 -14.53 -1.03
N SER A 146 24.20 -15.16 0.06
CA SER A 146 24.89 -14.46 1.16
C SER A 146 26.14 -13.71 0.66
N ARG A 147 26.88 -14.31 -0.29
CA ARG A 147 28.05 -13.68 -0.92
C ARG A 147 27.68 -12.47 -1.78
N SER A 148 26.59 -12.54 -2.56
CA SER A 148 26.15 -11.41 -3.39
C SER A 148 25.59 -10.23 -2.57
N GLU A 149 24.84 -10.51 -1.50
CA GLU A 149 24.29 -9.44 -0.63
C GLU A 149 25.41 -8.74 0.16
N SER A 150 26.46 -9.47 0.56
CA SER A 150 27.63 -8.90 1.23
C SER A 150 28.45 -7.97 0.33
N ARG A 151 28.52 -8.24 -0.98
CA ARG A 151 29.21 -7.37 -1.96
C ARG A 151 28.46 -6.07 -2.23
N GLY A 152 27.14 -6.07 -2.13
CA GLY A 152 26.31 -4.88 -2.34
C GLY A 152 26.37 -3.86 -1.20
N ARG A 153 26.68 -4.29 0.04
CA ARG A 153 26.77 -3.40 1.21
C ARG A 153 28.11 -2.68 1.37
N LYS A 154 29.15 -3.06 0.62
CA LYS A 154 30.51 -2.48 0.74
C LYS A 154 30.78 -1.25 -0.14
N ARG A 155 29.75 -0.53 -0.60
CA ARG A 155 29.89 0.73 -1.33
C ARG A 155 29.10 1.86 -0.66
N VAL A 156 29.47 2.18 0.57
CA VAL A 156 29.20 3.48 1.19
C VAL A 156 30.41 3.76 2.08
N CYS A 157 31.43 4.36 1.47
CA CYS A 157 32.47 5.12 2.15
C CYS A 157 32.40 6.52 1.55
#